data_AF-A0A1F8QLW6-F1
#
_entry.id   AF-A0A1F8QLW6-F1
#
_cell.length_a   1.000
_cell.length_b   1.000
_cell.length_c   1.000
_cell.angle_alpha   90.00
_cell.angle_beta   90.00
_cell.angle_gamma   90.00
#
_symmetry.space_group_name_H-M   'P 1'
#
loop_
_entity.id
_entity.type
_entity.pdbx_description
1 polymer ?
#
loop_
_entity_poly.entity_id
_entity_poly.type
_entity_poly.pdbx_seq_one_letter_code
_entity_poly.pdbx_strand_id
1 'polypeptide(L)'
;MINYSDQDVSVQDIDWTKTLLGTERGGTDMLEPDEAMLITVDLPAGADVGAYDTFTLQIIPTKGAAITLKRTMPGSVLAMNDLH
;
A
#
# COMPACT_ATOMS: atom_id res chain seq x y z
N MET A 1 0.23 -1.11 11.29
CA MET A 1 1.63 -1.24 10.87
C MET A 1 1.64 -1.71 9.42
N ILE A 2 2.52 -1.15 8.60
CA ILE A 2 2.74 -1.59 7.22
C ILE A 2 4.22 -1.91 7.05
N ASN A 3 4.52 -3.10 6.54
CA ASN A 3 5.89 -3.50 6.22
C ASN A 3 6.10 -3.49 4.71
N TYR A 4 7.31 -3.14 4.29
CA TYR A 4 7.76 -3.12 2.89
C TYR A 4 8.92 -4.09 2.69
N SER A 5 8.94 -4.75 1.53
CA SER A 5 10.11 -5.50 1.07
C SER A 5 10.18 -5.54 -0.45
N ASP A 6 11.36 -5.30 -1.00
CA ASP A 6 11.73 -5.59 -2.39
C ASP A 6 13.03 -6.41 -2.41
N GLN A 7 13.79 -6.33 -3.51
CA GLN A 7 15.08 -6.99 -3.66
C GLN A 7 16.23 -6.26 -2.95
N ASP A 8 16.08 -4.96 -2.67
CA ASP A 8 17.14 -4.07 -2.18
C ASP A 8 17.01 -3.84 -0.67
N VAL A 9 15.79 -3.66 -0.16
CA VAL A 9 15.50 -3.35 1.23
C VAL A 9 14.30 -4.12 1.78
N SER A 10 14.32 -4.32 3.10
CA SER A 10 13.17 -4.78 3.87
C SER A 10 13.04 -3.90 5.10
N VAL A 11 11.92 -3.19 5.22
CA VAL A 11 11.68 -2.19 6.26
C VAL A 11 10.34 -2.46 6.92
N GLN A 12 10.34 -2.49 8.24
CA GLN A 12 9.12 -2.65 9.04
C GLN A 12 8.60 -1.30 9.49
N ASP A 13 7.29 -1.20 9.63
CA ASP A 13 6.59 0.00 10.08
C ASP A 13 7.01 1.29 9.33
N ILE A 14 6.94 1.22 8.00
CA ILE A 14 7.22 2.36 7.12
C ILE A 14 6.21 3.49 7.35
N ASP A 15 6.55 4.71 6.93
CA ASP A 15 5.63 5.83 6.98
C ASP A 15 4.46 5.64 5.99
N TRP A 16 3.25 5.92 6.47
CA TRP A 16 2.03 5.84 5.67
C TRP A 16 0.96 6.80 6.20
N THR A 17 0.06 7.19 5.31
CA THR A 17 -1.14 7.95 5.64
C THR A 17 -2.39 7.25 5.12
N LYS A 18 -3.54 7.67 5.62
CA LYS A 18 -4.84 7.16 5.20
C LYS A 18 -5.81 8.27 4.92
N THR A 19 -6.73 8.01 4.01
CA THR A 19 -7.88 8.86 3.73
C THR A 19 -9.09 7.99 3.49
N LEU A 20 -10.17 8.24 4.23
CA LEU A 20 -11.43 7.56 3.99
C LEU A 20 -11.99 8.02 2.64
N LEU A 21 -12.44 7.07 1.84
CA LEU A 21 -13.12 7.33 0.58
C LEU A 21 -14.63 7.33 0.84
N GLY A 22 -15.19 8.51 1.09
CA GLY A 22 -16.61 8.69 1.40
C GLY A 22 -16.84 9.24 2.80
N THR A 23 -17.95 8.86 3.42
CA THR A 23 -18.35 9.30 4.75
C THR A 23 -18.17 8.16 5.76
N GLU A 24 -17.55 8.47 6.90
CA GLU A 24 -17.37 7.51 8.00
C GLU A 24 -18.70 7.29 8.70
N ARG A 25 -19.16 6.04 8.76
CA ARG A 25 -20.43 5.69 9.43
C ARG A 25 -20.22 5.00 10.77
N GLY A 26 -19.01 4.50 11.03
CA GLY A 26 -18.64 3.75 12.22
C GLY A 26 -17.78 4.54 13.22
N GLY A 27 -16.91 3.82 13.92
CA GLY A 27 -15.89 4.41 14.78
C GLY A 27 -14.70 4.93 13.98
N THR A 28 -13.90 5.83 14.57
CA THR A 28 -12.71 6.39 13.94
C THR A 28 -11.79 5.30 13.42
N ASP A 29 -11.48 5.36 12.13
CA ASP A 29 -10.61 4.44 11.40
C ASP A 29 -11.12 2.99 11.32
N MET A 30 -12.41 2.78 11.54
CA MET A 30 -13.07 1.49 11.34
C MET A 30 -13.77 1.49 9.99
N LEU A 31 -13.53 0.44 9.20
CA LEU A 31 -14.24 0.23 7.94
C LEU A 31 -15.51 -0.58 8.20
N GLU A 32 -16.66 0.03 7.93
CA GLU A 32 -17.92 -0.68 7.82
C GLU A 32 -18.00 -1.45 6.49
N PRO A 33 -18.88 -2.45 6.37
CA PRO A 33 -19.18 -3.07 5.09
C PRO A 33 -19.56 -1.98 4.06
N ASP A 34 -18.90 -2.03 2.90
CA ASP A 34 -19.00 -1.07 1.79
C ASP A 34 -18.24 0.28 1.96
N GLU A 35 -17.41 0.43 2.99
CA GLU A 35 -16.47 1.56 3.08
C GLU A 35 -15.11 1.21 2.49
N ALA A 36 -14.43 2.23 1.94
CA ALA A 36 -13.10 2.10 1.38
C ALA A 36 -12.16 3.15 1.97
N MET A 37 -10.90 2.79 2.11
CA MET A 37 -9.84 3.67 2.58
C MET A 37 -8.69 3.63 1.59
N LEU A 38 -8.22 4.82 1.20
CA LEU A 38 -6.98 4.97 0.46
C LEU A 38 -5.83 4.99 1.47
N ILE A 39 -4.90 4.04 1.30
CA ILE A 39 -3.64 4.01 2.04
C ILE A 39 -2.55 4.52 1.12
N THR A 40 -1.86 5.58 1.54
CA THR A 40 -0.70 6.13 0.84
C THR A 40 0.54 5.74 1.62
N VAL A 41 1.50 5.13 0.93
CA VAL A 41 2.76 4.64 1.51
C VAL A 41 3.90 5.38 0.83
N ASP A 42 4.80 5.93 1.63
CA ASP A 42 6.06 6.46 1.11
C ASP A 42 7.07 5.32 0.98
N LEU A 43 7.75 5.24 -0.17
CA LEU A 43 8.79 4.23 -0.35
C LEU A 43 9.96 4.53 0.61
N PRO A 44 10.43 3.53 1.37
CA PRO A 44 11.49 3.76 2.35
C PRO A 44 12.80 4.12 1.65
N ALA A 45 13.68 4.83 2.35
CA ALA A 45 14.99 5.17 1.81
C ALA A 45 15.76 3.91 1.38
N GLY A 46 16.30 3.93 0.16
CA GLY A 46 17.02 2.81 -0.43
C GLY A 46 16.15 1.81 -1.18
N ALA A 47 14.82 1.92 -1.13
CA ALA A 47 13.94 1.23 -2.07
C ALA A 47 14.09 1.85 -3.46
N ASP A 48 14.37 1.00 -4.46
CA ASP A 48 14.41 1.37 -5.87
C ASP A 48 13.59 0.33 -6.66
N VAL A 49 12.33 0.68 -6.96
CA VAL A 49 11.43 -0.22 -7.69
C VAL A 49 11.34 0.24 -9.13
N GLY A 50 12.14 -0.39 -9.98
CA GLY A 50 12.17 -0.17 -11.42
C GLY A 50 11.26 -1.13 -12.19
N ALA A 51 11.49 -1.16 -13.50
CA ALA A 51 10.77 -2.05 -14.41
C ALA A 51 11.07 -3.52 -14.09
N TYR A 52 10.03 -4.35 -14.06
CA TYR A 52 10.08 -5.79 -13.70
C TYR A 52 10.46 -6.11 -12.25
N ASP A 53 10.73 -5.11 -11.42
CA ASP A 53 11.00 -5.33 -10.01
C ASP A 53 9.72 -5.71 -9.27
N THR A 54 9.88 -6.50 -8.21
CA THR A 54 8.77 -6.97 -7.40
C THR A 54 8.92 -6.46 -5.99
N PHE A 55 7.87 -5.79 -5.50
CA PHE A 55 7.78 -5.37 -4.11
C PHE A 55 6.57 -6.02 -3.43
N THR A 56 6.66 -6.12 -2.11
CA THR A 56 5.65 -6.67 -1.23
C THR A 56 5.31 -5.66 -0.15
N LEU A 57 4.02 -5.41 0.03
CA LEU A 57 3.48 -4.67 1.17
C LEU A 57 2.70 -5.64 2.06
N GLN A 58 2.96 -5.59 3.36
CA GLN A 58 2.20 -6.33 4.35
C GLN A 58 1.51 -5.36 5.30
N ILE A 59 0.18 -5.34 5.26
CA ILE A 59 -0.66 -4.47 6.09
C ILE A 59 -1.17 -5.31 7.27
N ILE A 60 -0.74 -4.94 8.48
CA ILE A 60 -1.05 -5.68 9.70
C ILE A 60 -1.99 -4.81 10.56
N PRO A 61 -3.29 -5.17 10.64
CA PRO A 61 -4.23 -4.49 11.52
C PRO A 61 -3.99 -4.87 12.99
N THR A 62 -4.50 -4.08 13.93
CA THR A 62 -4.41 -4.37 15.37
C THR A 62 -5.18 -5.63 15.78
N LYS A 63 -6.21 -5.99 15.00
CA LYS A 63 -6.99 -7.22 15.13
C LYS A 63 -7.35 -7.72 13.73
N GLY A 64 -7.34 -9.04 13.55
CA GLY A 64 -7.69 -9.69 12.28
C GLY A 64 -6.47 -10.19 11.49
N ALA A 65 -6.70 -10.60 10.25
CA ALA A 65 -5.68 -11.16 9.38
C ALA A 65 -4.84 -10.06 8.71
N ALA A 66 -3.56 -10.35 8.50
CA ALA A 66 -2.69 -9.49 7.71
C ALA A 66 -3.04 -9.60 6.22
N ILE A 67 -3.02 -8.46 5.53
CA ILE A 67 -3.17 -8.40 4.07
C ILE A 67 -1.79 -8.32 3.46
N THR A 68 -1.49 -9.21 2.51
CA THR A 68 -0.22 -9.20 1.77
C THR A 68 -0.48 -8.85 0.31
N LEU A 69 0.09 -7.74 -0.14
CA LEU A 69 0.06 -7.29 -1.52
C LEU A 69 1.43 -7.51 -2.15
N LYS A 70 1.51 -8.33 -3.19
CA LYS A 70 2.72 -8.52 -3.98
C LYS A 70 2.46 -8.02 -5.40
N ARG A 71 3.30 -7.10 -5.88
CA ARG A 71 3.18 -6.52 -7.22
C ARG A 71 4.53 -6.57 -7.93
N THR A 72 4.47 -6.84 -9.22
CA THR A 72 5.61 -6.75 -10.13
C THR A 72 5.36 -5.58 -11.06
N MET A 73 6.30 -4.63 -11.11
CA MET A 73 6.21 -3.48 -11.99
C MET A 73 6.28 -3.92 -13.45
N PRO A 74 5.50 -3.31 -14.34
CA PRO A 74 5.59 -3.62 -15.76
C PRO A 74 6.96 -3.18 -16.33
N GLY A 75 7.38 -3.81 -17.42
CA GLY A 75 8.63 -3.52 -18.12
C GLY A 75 8.78 -2.10 -18.67
N SER A 76 7.65 -1.41 -18.78
CA SER A 76 7.55 -0.02 -19.17
C SER A 76 6.36 0.56 -18.42
N VAL A 77 6.61 1.60 -17.63
CA VAL A 77 5.54 2.47 -17.15
C VAL A 77 5.32 3.49 -18.26
N LEU A 78 4.36 3.24 -19.16
CA LEU A 78 3.90 4.32 -20.03
C LEU A 78 3.32 5.39 -19.11
N ALA A 79 3.85 6.62 -19.19
CA ALA A 79 3.54 7.73 -18.28
C ALA A 79 2.10 8.28 -18.36
N MET A 80 1.14 7.52 -18.90
CA MET A 80 -0.26 7.93 -18.96
C MET A 80 -1.16 6.83 -18.40
N ASN A 81 -1.66 7.07 -17.19
CA ASN A 81 -2.87 6.46 -16.70
C ASN A 81 -4.01 7.44 -17.00
N ASP A 82 -4.34 7.60 -18.29
CA ASP A 82 -5.57 8.26 -18.72
C ASP A 82 -6.54 7.15 -19.13
N LEU A 83 -7.27 6.62 -18.14
CA LEU A 83 -8.34 5.68 -18.37
C LEU A 83 -9.61 6.50 -18.63
N HIS A 84 -10.04 6.52 -19.89
CA HIS A 84 -11.35 7.06 -20.28
C HIS A 84 -12.51 6.25 -19.71
#